data_AF-A0A3M9LHA1-F1
#
_entry.id   AF-A0A3M9LHA1-F1
#
_cell.length_a   1.000
_cell.length_b   1.000
_cell.length_c   1.000
_cell.angle_alpha   90.00
_cell.angle_beta   90.00
_cell.angle_gamma   90.00
#
_symmetry.space_group_name_H-M   'P 1'
#
loop_
_entity.id
_entity.type
_entity.pdbx_description
1 polymer ?
#
loop_
_entity_poly.entity_id
_entity_poly.type
_entity_poly.pdbx_seq_one_letter_code
_entity_poly.pdbx_strand_id
1 'polypeptide(L)'
;MPDLSFDPIVHVVDASSFGYEIDNLSKFVITQIEESVILCLNKVDIADHEYLISVRQLLKTINPDARIFEFSAKMLDEGFSQFIDELAGKMHLRSKNIEDGGFEEVYSKKARCERVHKNIKWTVNI
;
A
#
# COMPACT_ATOMS: atom_id res chain seq x y z
N MET A 1 -27.76 -10.99 -4.00
CA MET A 1 -26.95 -10.25 -3.01
C MET A 1 -26.07 -9.31 -3.81
N PRO A 2 -26.05 -7.99 -3.54
CA PRO A 2 -25.11 -7.12 -4.22
C PRO A 2 -23.70 -7.55 -3.83
N ASP A 3 -22.81 -7.68 -4.82
CA ASP A 3 -21.42 -8.09 -4.65
C ASP A 3 -20.75 -7.22 -3.57
N LEU A 4 -20.37 -7.84 -2.45
CA LEU A 4 -19.62 -7.17 -1.40
C LEU A 4 -18.19 -6.93 -1.91
N SER A 5 -17.98 -5.77 -2.52
CA SER A 5 -16.66 -5.31 -2.97
C SER A 5 -15.93 -4.66 -1.79
N PHE A 6 -15.08 -5.42 -1.10
CA PHE A 6 -14.24 -4.91 -0.02
C PHE A 6 -13.11 -4.04 -0.56
N ASP A 7 -12.82 -2.94 0.14
CA ASP A 7 -11.58 -2.19 -0.02
C ASP A 7 -10.39 -3.09 0.37
N PRO A 8 -9.25 -3.03 -0.36
CA PRO A 8 -8.13 -3.92 -0.07
C PRO A 8 -7.59 -3.63 1.33
N ILE A 9 -7.38 -4.69 2.13
CA ILE A 9 -6.65 -4.59 3.39
C ILE A 9 -5.17 -4.38 3.05
N VAL A 10 -4.66 -3.20 3.42
CA VAL A 10 -3.27 -2.80 3.18
C VAL A 10 -2.54 -2.72 4.51
N HIS A 11 -1.40 -3.41 4.62
CA HIS A 11 -0.49 -3.25 5.74
C HIS A 11 0.86 -2.71 5.29
N VAL A 12 1.28 -1.61 5.93
CA VAL A 12 2.58 -0.97 5.69
C VAL A 12 3.46 -1.22 6.90
N VAL A 13 4.62 -1.82 6.67
CA VAL A 13 5.60 -2.12 7.70
C VAL A 13 6.89 -1.36 7.44
N ASP A 14 7.59 -1.01 8.52
CA ASP A 14 8.92 -0.43 8.44
C ASP A 14 9.94 -1.52 8.14
N ALA A 15 10.44 -1.55 6.90
CA ALA A 15 11.41 -2.53 6.47
C ALA A 15 12.68 -2.48 7.34
N SER A 16 13.12 -1.30 7.79
CA SER A 16 14.36 -1.17 8.57
C SER A 16 14.34 -1.88 9.93
N SER A 17 13.15 -2.17 10.46
CA SER A 17 12.99 -2.77 11.80
C SER A 17 12.21 -4.07 11.84
N PHE A 18 11.49 -4.43 10.78
CA PHE A 18 10.56 -5.57 10.75
C PHE A 18 11.17 -6.93 11.16
N GLY A 19 12.46 -7.11 10.87
CA GLY A 19 13.17 -8.37 11.02
C GLY A 19 13.68 -8.66 12.41
N TYR A 20 13.84 -7.63 13.25
CA TYR A 20 14.13 -7.82 14.67
C TYR A 20 12.98 -8.52 15.41
N GLU A 21 11.81 -8.62 14.78
CA GLU A 21 10.62 -9.25 15.31
C GLU A 21 10.30 -10.59 14.65
N ILE A 22 11.03 -11.04 13.61
CA ILE A 22 10.64 -12.22 12.79
C ILE A 22 10.50 -13.51 13.62
N ASP A 23 11.47 -13.79 14.49
CA ASP A 23 11.44 -14.99 15.32
C ASP A 23 10.41 -14.89 16.47
N ASN A 24 9.86 -13.70 16.72
CA ASN A 24 8.92 -13.40 17.79
C ASN A 24 7.68 -12.64 17.29
N LEU A 25 7.28 -12.83 16.03
CA LEU A 25 6.10 -12.15 15.50
C LEU A 25 4.91 -12.57 16.33
N SER A 26 4.30 -11.59 17.00
CA SER A 26 3.10 -11.86 17.77
C SER A 26 2.01 -12.42 16.85
N LYS A 27 1.12 -13.25 17.39
CA LYS A 27 -0.03 -13.77 16.64
C LYS A 27 -0.81 -12.67 15.93
N PHE A 28 -0.90 -11.50 16.54
CA PHE A 28 -1.55 -10.34 15.94
C PHE A 28 -0.87 -9.93 14.62
N VAL A 29 0.45 -9.75 14.60
CA VAL A 29 1.18 -9.35 13.39
C VAL A 29 1.06 -10.42 12.30
N ILE A 30 1.13 -11.70 12.68
CA ILE A 30 0.92 -12.82 11.74
C ILE A 30 -0.47 -12.74 11.10
N THR A 31 -1.53 -12.60 11.90
CA THR A 31 -2.90 -12.47 11.39
C THR A 31 -3.05 -11.25 10.47
N GLN A 32 -2.43 -10.11 10.81
CA GLN A 32 -2.43 -8.94 9.93
C GLN A 32 -1.78 -9.25 8.57
N ILE A 33 -0.70 -10.03 8.53
CA ILE A 33 -0.05 -10.44 7.27
C ILE A 33 -0.95 -11.41 6.49
N GLU A 34 -1.53 -12.41 7.16
CA GLU A 34 -2.42 -13.42 6.55
C GLU A 34 -3.68 -12.80 5.91
N GLU A 35 -4.28 -11.80 6.55
CA GLU A 35 -5.52 -11.16 6.07
C GLU A 35 -5.28 -10.06 5.03
N SER A 36 -4.03 -9.63 4.85
CA SER A 36 -3.71 -8.54 3.94
C SER A 36 -3.82 -8.95 2.47
N VAL A 37 -4.37 -8.04 1.66
CA VAL A 37 -4.36 -8.14 0.19
C VAL A 37 -3.09 -7.51 -0.36
N ILE A 38 -2.62 -6.44 0.29
CA ILE A 38 -1.42 -5.70 -0.07
C ILE A 38 -0.53 -5.54 1.17
N LEU A 39 0.74 -5.90 1.01
CA LEU A 39 1.80 -5.68 1.98
C LEU A 39 2.79 -4.66 1.40
N CYS A 40 3.17 -3.67 2.21
CA CYS A 40 4.12 -2.66 1.81
C CYS A 40 5.33 -2.67 2.75
N LEU A 41 6.52 -2.85 2.20
CA LEU A 41 7.79 -2.63 2.89
C LEU A 41 8.24 -1.19 2.64
N ASN A 42 8.06 -0.33 3.65
CA ASN A 42 8.47 1.07 3.58
C ASN A 42 9.89 1.26 4.15
N LYS A 43 10.57 2.33 3.75
CA LYS A 43 11.94 2.70 4.15
C LYS A 43 13.03 1.76 3.63
N VAL A 44 12.86 1.24 2.42
CA VAL A 44 13.88 0.40 1.76
C VAL A 44 15.19 1.14 1.48
N ASP A 45 15.18 2.48 1.50
CA ASP A 45 16.37 3.33 1.32
C ASP A 45 17.40 3.21 2.45
N ILE A 46 16.97 2.75 3.63
CA ILE A 46 17.83 2.59 4.81
C ILE A 46 17.92 1.14 5.29
N ALA A 47 17.19 0.22 4.67
CA ALA A 47 17.22 -1.20 5.01
C ALA A 47 18.34 -1.91 4.23
N ASP A 48 18.97 -2.92 4.85
CA ASP A 48 19.96 -3.74 4.18
C ASP A 48 19.31 -4.62 3.09
N HIS A 49 19.99 -4.78 1.95
CA HIS A 49 19.44 -5.46 0.80
C HIS A 49 19.29 -6.97 0.99
N GLU A 50 20.27 -7.66 1.61
CA GLU A 50 20.16 -9.10 1.89
C GLU A 50 19.01 -9.36 2.87
N TYR A 51 18.87 -8.46 3.83
CA TYR A 51 17.77 -8.46 4.76
C TYR A 51 16.39 -8.23 4.09
N LEU A 52 16.27 -7.31 3.12
CA LEU A 52 15.00 -7.13 2.40
C LEU A 52 14.56 -8.40 1.66
N ILE A 53 15.52 -9.16 1.12
CA ILE A 53 15.24 -10.46 0.49
C ILE A 53 14.65 -11.44 1.51
N SER A 54 15.22 -11.52 2.71
CA SER A 54 14.73 -12.45 3.75
C SER A 54 13.33 -12.09 4.23
N VAL A 55 13.07 -10.79 4.44
CA VAL A 55 11.73 -10.28 4.80
C VAL A 55 10.72 -10.62 3.70
N ARG A 56 11.05 -10.38 2.43
CA ARG A 56 10.16 -10.69 1.30
C ARG A 56 9.82 -12.18 1.24
N GLN A 57 10.81 -13.04 1.41
CA GLN A 57 10.63 -14.50 1.41
C GLN A 57 9.71 -14.96 2.56
N LEU A 58 9.90 -14.39 3.76
CA LEU A 58 9.03 -14.66 4.89
C LEU A 58 7.59 -14.24 4.62
N LEU A 59 7.37 -13.00 4.16
CA LEU A 59 6.03 -12.50 3.85
C LEU A 59 5.34 -13.40 2.82
N LYS A 60 6.08 -13.88 1.80
CA LYS A 60 5.55 -14.83 0.82
C LYS A 60 5.29 -16.23 1.36
N THR A 61 5.99 -16.63 2.41
CA THR A 61 5.72 -17.90 3.11
C THR A 61 4.46 -17.81 3.95
N ILE A 62 4.22 -16.68 4.62
CA ILE A 62 3.02 -16.45 5.45
C ILE A 62 1.79 -16.20 4.58
N ASN A 63 1.90 -15.33 3.58
CA ASN A 63 0.81 -14.99 2.67
C ASN A 63 1.32 -14.96 1.21
N PRO A 64 1.23 -16.08 0.48
CA PRO A 64 1.70 -16.15 -0.90
C PRO A 64 0.88 -15.28 -1.86
N ASP A 65 -0.40 -15.05 -1.54
CA ASP A 65 -1.38 -14.35 -2.38
C ASP A 65 -1.28 -12.82 -2.25
N ALA A 66 -0.72 -12.31 -1.15
CA ALA A 66 -0.53 -10.88 -0.96
C ALA A 66 0.39 -10.28 -2.04
N ARG A 67 -0.02 -9.14 -2.58
CA ARG A 67 0.85 -8.29 -3.41
C ARG A 67 1.80 -7.52 -2.51
N ILE A 68 3.10 -7.60 -2.79
CA ILE A 68 4.14 -6.93 -2.02
C ILE A 68 4.65 -5.73 -2.82
N PHE A 69 4.64 -4.55 -2.21
CA PHE A 69 5.30 -3.35 -2.72
C PHE A 69 6.46 -2.96 -1.82
N GLU A 70 7.55 -2.52 -2.42
CA GLU A 70 8.75 -2.11 -1.73
C GLU A 70 9.09 -0.70 -2.15
N PHE A 71 9.21 0.19 -1.17
CA PHE A 71 9.42 1.60 -1.46
C PHE A 71 10.01 2.38 -0.30
N SER A 72 10.50 3.57 -0.61
CA SER A 72 10.72 4.64 0.34
C SER A 72 9.72 5.76 0.10
N ALA A 73 8.75 5.90 1.00
CA ALA A 73 7.78 6.98 0.93
C ALA A 73 8.45 8.36 1.08
N LYS A 74 9.61 8.41 1.74
CA LYS A 74 10.42 9.63 1.85
C LYS A 74 10.99 10.04 0.49
N MET A 75 11.42 9.07 -0.30
CA MET A 75 12.02 9.32 -1.61
C MET A 75 10.98 9.43 -2.71
N LEU A 76 9.73 9.03 -2.46
CA LEU A 76 8.63 8.97 -3.44
C LEU A 76 9.07 8.21 -4.69
N ASP A 77 9.71 7.05 -4.48
CA ASP A 77 10.31 6.26 -5.55
C ASP A 77 9.27 5.57 -6.45
N GLU A 78 9.77 4.79 -7.40
CA GLU A 78 8.94 4.07 -8.36
C GLU A 78 8.00 3.07 -7.66
N GLY A 79 8.48 2.35 -6.65
CA GLY A 79 7.66 1.41 -5.90
C GLY A 79 6.49 2.09 -5.18
N PHE A 80 6.72 3.30 -4.64
CA PHE A 80 5.67 4.11 -4.04
C PHE A 80 4.64 4.53 -5.09
N SER A 81 5.09 4.96 -6.27
CA SER A 81 4.21 5.35 -7.37
C SER A 81 3.35 4.18 -7.85
N GLN A 82 3.96 3.00 -8.04
CA GLN A 82 3.25 1.77 -8.43
C GLN A 82 2.20 1.35 -7.39
N PHE A 83 2.50 1.51 -6.10
CA PHE A 83 1.54 1.26 -5.03
C PHE A 83 0.33 2.20 -5.11
N ILE A 84 0.56 3.50 -5.33
CA ILE A 84 -0.54 4.47 -5.49
C ILE A 84 -1.36 4.18 -6.74
N ASP A 85 -0.72 3.82 -7.86
CA ASP A 85 -1.41 3.46 -9.10
C ASP A 85 -2.25 2.19 -8.94
N GLU A 86 -1.76 1.19 -8.20
CA GLU A 86 -2.53 -0.02 -7.86
C GLU A 86 -3.80 0.33 -7.07
N LEU A 87 -3.69 1.23 -6.09
CA LEU A 87 -4.86 1.69 -5.33
C LEU A 87 -5.80 2.52 -6.21
N ALA A 88 -5.27 3.46 -7.00
CA ALA A 88 -6.06 4.34 -7.87
C ALA A 88 -6.75 3.58 -9.01
N GLY A 89 -6.11 2.54 -9.56
CA GLY A 89 -6.69 1.65 -10.57
C GLY A 89 -7.85 0.83 -10.02
N LYS A 90 -7.72 0.32 -8.78
CA LYS A 90 -8.84 -0.28 -8.04
C LYS A 90 -9.96 0.72 -7.75
N MET A 91 -9.63 1.99 -7.52
CA MET A 91 -10.63 3.05 -7.34
C MET A 91 -11.37 3.42 -8.65
N HIS A 92 -10.70 3.45 -9.81
CA HIS A 92 -11.33 3.80 -11.09
C HIS A 92 -12.28 2.73 -11.64
N LEU A 93 -12.05 1.44 -11.34
CA LEU A 93 -12.98 0.37 -11.71
C LEU A 93 -14.33 0.47 -10.98
N ARG A 94 -14.37 1.17 -9.84
CA ARG A 94 -15.61 1.40 -9.07
C ARG A 94 -16.49 2.50 -9.68
N SER A 95 -15.90 3.55 -10.24
CA SER A 95 -16.66 4.70 -10.77
C SER A 95 -17.53 4.37 -11.98
N LYS A 96 -17.23 3.30 -12.72
CA LYS A 96 -18.02 2.89 -13.90
C LYS A 96 -19.28 2.06 -13.59
N ASN A 97 -19.46 1.60 -12.35
CA ASN A 97 -20.59 0.76 -11.93
C ASN A 97 -21.67 1.52 -11.16
N ILE A 98 -21.60 2.86 -11.13
CA ILE A 98 -22.64 3.72 -10.57
C ILE A 98 -23.35 4.37 -11.75
N GLU A 99 -24.58 3.95 -12.05
CA GLU A 99 -25.44 4.69 -12.96
C GLU A 99 -25.77 6.06 -12.37
N ASP A 100 -25.24 7.08 -13.05
CA ASP A 100 -25.67 8.48 -13.16
C ASP A 100 -26.39 9.12 -11.96
N GLY A 101 -25.56 9.70 -11.09
CA GLY A 101 -25.91 10.82 -10.23
C GLY A 101 -24.94 11.99 -10.42
N GLY A 102 -24.67 12.39 -11.67
CA GLY A 102 -24.01 13.65 -12.04
C GLY A 102 -22.74 13.99 -11.26
N PHE A 103 -21.63 13.31 -11.55
CA PHE A 103 -20.32 13.64 -10.96
C PHE A 103 -19.15 13.52 -11.95
N GLU A 104 -19.37 13.80 -13.24
CA GLU A 104 -18.29 13.87 -14.24
C GLU A 104 -18.17 15.28 -14.83
N GLU A 105 -17.26 16.08 -14.26
CA GLU A 105 -16.43 16.99 -15.07
C GLU A 105 -15.22 17.57 -14.31
N VAL A 106 -15.22 17.54 -12.97
CA VAL A 106 -14.20 18.23 -12.17
C VAL A 106 -12.89 17.44 -12.06
N TYR A 107 -12.94 16.10 -12.04
CA TYR A 107 -11.73 15.28 -11.82
C TYR A 107 -10.95 14.94 -13.11
N SER A 108 -11.63 14.82 -14.27
CA SER A 108 -10.96 14.48 -15.53
C SER A 108 -10.00 15.59 -16.01
N LYS A 109 -10.32 16.86 -15.72
CA LYS A 109 -9.40 17.99 -16.01
C LYS A 109 -8.22 18.09 -15.03
N LYS A 110 -8.29 17.46 -13.85
CA LYS A 110 -7.19 17.44 -12.85
C LYS A 110 -6.17 16.33 -13.07
N ALA A 111 -6.52 15.30 -13.85
CA ALA A 111 -5.59 14.23 -14.23
C ALA A 111 -4.49 14.68 -15.20
N ARG A 112 -4.60 15.89 -15.76
CA ARG A 112 -3.57 16.50 -16.61
C ARG A 112 -2.81 17.56 -15.83
N CYS A 113 -1.84 17.12 -15.03
CA CYS A 113 -0.70 17.95 -14.62
C CYS A 113 -0.97 19.12 -13.64
N GLU A 114 -1.18 18.80 -12.35
CA GLU A 114 -0.75 19.65 -11.22
C GLU A 114 -0.16 18.73 -10.14
N ARG A 115 1.05 18.17 -10.26
CA ARG A 115 2.31 18.87 -9.95
C ARG A 115 2.17 20.06 -8.97
N VAL A 116 1.48 19.87 -7.84
CA VAL A 116 1.66 20.72 -6.66
C VAL A 116 1.66 19.85 -5.39
N HIS A 117 2.75 19.10 -5.18
CA HIS A 117 3.11 18.66 -3.83
C HIS A 117 3.46 19.91 -3.02
N LYS A 118 2.51 20.49 -2.27
CA LYS A 118 2.85 21.49 -1.26
C LYS A 118 2.24 21.36 0.12
N ASN A 119 1.17 20.60 0.38
CA ASN A 119 0.58 20.62 1.72
C ASN A 119 -0.14 19.32 2.11
N ILE A 120 0.60 18.22 2.29
CA ILE A 120 0.09 17.10 3.10
C ILE A 120 0.84 17.13 4.43
N LYS A 121 0.24 17.78 5.44
CA LYS A 121 0.66 17.67 6.84
C LYS A 121 -0.13 16.54 7.48
N TRP A 122 0.54 15.44 7.80
CA TRP A 122 0.01 14.43 8.72
C TRP A 122 0.21 14.97 10.14
N THR A 123 -0.87 15.16 10.89
CA THR A 123 -0.79 15.45 12.33
C THR A 123 -1.12 14.15 13.05
N VAL A 124 -0.13 13.54 13.69
CA VAL A 124 -0.34 12.46 14.65
C VAL A 124 -0.70 13.16 15.97
N ASN A 125 -1.94 13.00 16.42
CA ASN A 125 -2.30 13.38 17.79
C ASN A 125 -1.71 12.33 18.72
N ILE A 126 -0.81 12.77 19.60
CA ILE A 126 -0.23 11.99 20.70
C ILE A 126 -1.16 12.13 21.90
#